data_AF-B8HIU1-F1
#
_entry.id   AF-B8HIU1-F1
#
_cell.length_a   1.000
_cell.length_b   1.000
_cell.length_c   1.000
_cell.angle_alpha   90.00
_cell.angle_beta   90.00
_cell.angle_gamma   90.00
#
_symmetry.space_group_name_H-M   'P 1'
#
loop_
_entity.id
_entity.type
_entity.pdbx_description
1 polymer ?
#
loop_
_entity_poly.entity_id
_entity_poly.type
_entity_poly.pdbx_seq_one_letter_code
_entity_poly.pdbx_strand_id
1 'polypeptide(L)'
;MLGMTTLFGTVPLKDMDPSALTLAIFGEIGRIPTIDGVKVSTALSAASFLHLHQTRANRKGLPRTSYIEHPLRNALRVLRWGVESEAVLVGVILHDTVEDCLDRILAAFVPGDWSGLNTTAQRELAYRWITTEFSQEASGIVRALTNPVASGEKLSKAEKREKYASDVAGKILGNAGAFIGKFTDFMDNAGGLHHNAVPGHEGMVSHLAAKYGPVVPIFQAELIANNGPIRALVSDAGYAEIEYKLSVLGDRLAALQASPGGPA
;
A
#
# COMPACT_ATOMS: atom_id res chain seq x y z
N MET A 1 -12.98 29.26 14.27
CA MET A 1 -13.91 28.46 13.46
C MET A 1 -13.40 27.02 13.51
N LEU A 2 -13.96 26.16 14.37
CA LEU A 2 -13.62 24.74 14.41
C LEU A 2 -14.22 24.10 13.15
N GLY A 3 -13.43 24.09 12.08
CA GLY A 3 -13.87 23.65 10.75
C GLY A 3 -14.20 22.17 10.73
N MET A 4 -15.06 21.78 9.79
CA MET A 4 -15.48 20.38 9.51
C MET A 4 -14.30 19.39 9.31
N THR A 5 -13.08 19.89 9.23
CA THR A 5 -11.80 19.20 9.07
C THR A 5 -11.41 18.28 10.23
N THR A 6 -12.05 18.34 11.39
CA THR A 6 -11.77 17.43 12.52
C THR A 6 -12.63 16.16 12.54
N LEU A 7 -13.68 16.06 11.71
CA LEU A 7 -14.68 14.99 11.80
C LEU A 7 -14.09 13.59 11.60
N PHE A 8 -13.15 13.45 10.66
CA PHE A 8 -12.54 12.16 10.33
C PHE A 8 -11.26 11.87 11.11
N GLY A 9 -10.75 12.83 11.90
CA GLY A 9 -9.49 12.68 12.63
C GLY A 9 -9.51 11.54 13.65
N THR A 10 -10.67 11.26 14.24
CA THR A 10 -10.86 10.22 15.27
C THR A 10 -11.44 8.92 14.74
N VAL A 11 -11.89 8.90 13.48
CA VAL A 11 -12.52 7.71 12.89
C VAL A 11 -11.41 6.71 12.49
N PRO A 12 -11.51 5.42 12.87
CA PRO A 12 -10.58 4.40 12.42
C PRO A 12 -10.60 4.25 10.90
N LEU A 13 -9.43 4.10 10.27
CA LEU A 13 -9.31 4.00 8.81
C LEU A 13 -10.19 2.91 8.18
N LYS A 14 -10.43 1.81 8.91
CA LYS A 14 -11.23 0.67 8.42
C LYS A 14 -12.73 0.89 8.45
N ASP A 15 -13.18 1.89 9.17
CA ASP A 15 -14.59 2.23 9.31
C ASP A 15 -14.99 3.35 8.33
N MET A 16 -14.04 3.83 7.53
CA MET A 16 -14.26 4.83 6.49
C MET A 16 -14.51 4.17 5.14
N ASP A 17 -15.64 4.52 4.53
CA ASP A 17 -15.94 4.19 3.14
C ASP A 17 -15.08 5.04 2.16
N PRO A 18 -15.13 4.78 0.83
CA PRO A 18 -14.35 5.56 -0.14
C PRO A 18 -14.59 7.07 -0.09
N SER A 19 -15.82 7.52 0.22
CA SER A 19 -16.17 8.95 0.28
C SER A 19 -15.54 9.60 1.50
N ALA A 20 -15.67 8.97 2.67
CA ALA A 20 -15.08 9.43 3.92
C ALA A 20 -13.54 9.49 3.82
N LEU A 21 -12.91 8.46 3.23
CA LEU A 21 -11.47 8.45 3.00
C LEU A 21 -11.03 9.60 2.08
N THR A 22 -11.74 9.81 0.97
CA THR A 22 -11.42 10.86 -0.01
C THR A 22 -11.55 12.25 0.61
N LEU A 23 -12.63 12.51 1.35
CA LEU A 23 -12.84 13.79 2.04
C LEU A 23 -11.78 14.03 3.14
N ALA A 24 -11.41 12.98 3.88
CA ALA A 24 -10.34 13.07 4.87
C ALA A 24 -8.99 13.42 4.21
N ILE A 25 -8.64 12.76 3.10
CA ILE A 25 -7.42 13.06 2.32
C ILE A 25 -7.43 14.52 1.86
N PHE A 26 -8.53 15.00 1.26
CA PHE A 26 -8.64 16.41 0.86
C PHE A 26 -8.49 17.38 2.03
N GLY A 27 -9.05 17.02 3.19
CA GLY A 27 -8.91 17.80 4.42
C GLY A 27 -7.47 17.85 4.94
N GLU A 28 -6.68 16.78 4.77
CA GLU A 28 -5.26 16.74 5.14
C GLU A 28 -4.40 17.54 4.15
N ILE A 29 -4.50 17.27 2.84
CA ILE A 29 -3.64 17.92 1.84
C ILE A 29 -3.90 19.43 1.75
N GLY A 30 -5.13 19.89 2.03
CA GLY A 30 -5.44 21.32 2.08
C GLY A 30 -4.70 22.08 3.18
N ARG A 31 -4.05 21.37 4.12
CA ARG A 31 -3.21 21.94 5.19
C ARG A 31 -1.72 21.85 4.91
N ILE A 32 -1.30 21.21 3.83
CA ILE A 32 0.10 20.94 3.49
C ILE A 32 0.44 21.74 2.22
N PRO A 33 1.07 22.92 2.34
CA PRO A 33 1.28 23.82 1.20
C PRO A 33 2.18 23.26 0.09
N THR A 34 2.99 22.24 0.40
CA THR A 34 3.93 21.60 -0.54
C THR A 34 3.24 20.58 -1.46
N ILE A 35 1.99 20.22 -1.20
CA ILE A 35 1.23 19.25 -2.00
C ILE A 35 0.33 19.98 -2.99
N ASP A 36 0.47 19.68 -4.29
CA ASP A 36 -0.48 20.12 -5.29
C ASP A 36 -1.77 19.29 -5.18
N GLY A 37 -2.81 19.91 -4.64
CA GLY A 37 -4.14 19.30 -4.50
C GLY A 37 -4.74 18.84 -5.83
N VAL A 38 -4.38 19.47 -6.96
CA VAL A 38 -4.86 19.07 -8.29
C VAL A 38 -4.26 17.72 -8.66
N LYS A 39 -2.94 17.54 -8.53
CA LYS A 39 -2.29 16.27 -8.84
C LYS A 39 -2.77 15.13 -7.95
N VAL A 40 -2.95 15.38 -6.65
CA VAL A 40 -3.53 14.38 -5.75
C VAL A 40 -4.96 14.03 -6.17
N SER A 41 -5.79 15.03 -6.48
CA SER A 41 -7.15 14.78 -7.01
C SER A 41 -7.14 13.97 -8.30
N THR A 42 -6.20 14.24 -9.21
CA THR A 42 -6.01 13.48 -10.45
C THR A 42 -5.60 12.03 -10.16
N ALA A 43 -4.65 11.81 -9.25
CA ALA A 43 -4.23 10.46 -8.85
C ALA A 43 -5.38 9.67 -8.20
N LEU A 44 -6.16 10.30 -7.31
CA LEU A 44 -7.34 9.71 -6.69
C LEU A 44 -8.39 9.33 -7.74
N SER A 45 -8.62 10.21 -8.72
CA SER A 45 -9.56 9.97 -9.82
C SER A 45 -9.09 8.81 -10.71
N ALA A 46 -7.80 8.78 -11.07
CA ALA A 46 -7.20 7.70 -11.86
C ALA A 46 -7.30 6.36 -11.13
N ALA A 47 -6.88 6.28 -9.87
CA ALA A 47 -6.98 5.06 -9.07
C ALA A 47 -8.44 4.57 -8.96
N SER A 48 -9.38 5.49 -8.69
CA SER A 48 -10.81 5.16 -8.58
C SER A 48 -11.39 4.62 -9.88
N PHE A 49 -11.03 5.24 -11.01
CA PHE A 49 -11.43 4.77 -12.33
C PHE A 49 -10.84 3.40 -12.66
N LEU A 50 -9.53 3.22 -12.45
CA LEU A 50 -8.81 1.99 -12.76
C LEU A 50 -9.31 0.81 -11.94
N HIS A 51 -9.63 1.01 -10.66
CA HIS A 51 -10.15 -0.01 -9.76
C HIS A 51 -11.68 -0.09 -9.69
N LEU A 52 -12.43 0.64 -10.54
CA LEU A 52 -13.89 0.83 -10.45
C LEU A 52 -14.72 -0.45 -10.27
N HIS A 53 -14.32 -1.55 -10.91
CA HIS A 53 -15.04 -2.84 -10.86
C HIS A 53 -14.31 -3.91 -10.03
N GLN A 54 -13.26 -3.53 -9.31
CA GLN A 54 -12.51 -4.41 -8.47
C GLN A 54 -13.01 -4.35 -7.02
N THR A 55 -12.89 -5.47 -6.33
CA THR A 55 -13.31 -5.60 -4.94
C THR A 55 -12.25 -6.33 -4.15
N ARG A 56 -12.16 -6.04 -2.86
CA ARG A 56 -11.32 -6.84 -1.96
C ARG A 56 -11.93 -8.23 -1.77
N ALA A 57 -11.08 -9.23 -1.56
CA ALA A 57 -11.52 -10.57 -1.20
C ALA A 57 -12.39 -10.53 0.07
N ASN A 58 -13.40 -11.41 0.13
CA ASN A 58 -14.33 -11.49 1.26
C ASN A 58 -13.59 -11.71 2.58
N ARG A 59 -13.82 -10.81 3.54
CA ARG A 59 -13.47 -11.00 4.96
C ARG A 59 -14.77 -11.38 5.65
N LYS A 60 -14.96 -12.65 5.98
CA LYS A 60 -16.23 -13.18 6.54
C LYS A 60 -16.66 -12.34 7.76
N GLY A 61 -17.86 -11.75 7.69
CA GLY A 61 -18.39 -10.83 8.70
C GLY A 61 -18.27 -9.34 8.36
N LEU A 62 -17.53 -8.97 7.32
CA LEU A 62 -17.47 -7.62 6.76
C LEU A 62 -18.07 -7.60 5.34
N PRO A 63 -18.74 -6.52 4.93
CA PRO A 63 -19.21 -6.37 3.57
C PRO A 63 -18.03 -6.42 2.59
N ARG A 64 -18.27 -6.96 1.39
CA ARG A 64 -17.29 -6.91 0.31
C ARG A 64 -17.09 -5.45 -0.07
N THR A 65 -15.87 -4.96 0.09
CA THR A 65 -15.58 -3.55 -0.16
C THR A 65 -14.97 -3.31 -1.52
N SER A 66 -15.15 -2.09 -2.03
CA SER A 66 -14.49 -1.65 -3.26
C SER A 66 -12.97 -1.67 -3.08
N TYR A 67 -12.23 -2.08 -4.11
CA TYR A 67 -10.78 -2.18 -4.01
C TYR A 67 -10.14 -0.83 -3.67
N ILE A 68 -10.71 0.27 -4.16
CA ILE A 68 -10.21 1.63 -3.98
C ILE A 68 -10.03 2.03 -2.51
N GLU A 69 -10.78 1.45 -1.58
CA GLU A 69 -10.58 1.73 -0.15
C GLU A 69 -9.16 1.40 0.32
N HIS A 70 -8.51 0.40 -0.28
CA HIS A 70 -7.14 0.02 0.10
C HIS A 70 -6.11 1.13 -0.16
N PRO A 71 -5.89 1.57 -1.41
CA PRO A 71 -4.96 2.67 -1.67
C PRO A 71 -5.38 3.96 -0.95
N LEU A 72 -6.67 4.22 -0.76
CA LEU A 72 -7.14 5.39 -0.01
C LEU A 72 -6.81 5.32 1.49
N ARG A 73 -7.00 4.15 2.15
CA ARG A 73 -6.55 3.95 3.54
C ARG A 73 -5.03 4.12 3.66
N ASN A 74 -4.28 3.63 2.68
CA ASN A 74 -2.82 3.76 2.67
C ASN A 74 -2.40 5.22 2.52
N ALA A 75 -3.02 5.97 1.61
CA ALA A 75 -2.77 7.40 1.39
C ALA A 75 -3.07 8.23 2.65
N LEU A 76 -4.23 8.00 3.28
CA LEU A 76 -4.58 8.70 4.51
C LEU A 76 -3.65 8.32 5.67
N ARG A 77 -3.18 7.07 5.75
CA ARG A 77 -2.22 6.64 6.77
C ARG A 77 -0.88 7.36 6.64
N VAL A 78 -0.34 7.49 5.42
CA VAL A 78 0.94 8.19 5.23
C VAL A 78 0.83 9.68 5.51
N LEU A 79 -0.31 10.31 5.17
CA LEU A 79 -0.61 11.69 5.59
C LEU A 79 -0.65 11.83 7.11
N ARG A 80 -1.25 10.86 7.82
CA ARG A 80 -1.26 10.83 9.30
C ARG A 80 0.11 10.60 9.93
N TRP A 81 1.05 10.01 9.20
CA TRP A 81 2.47 9.96 9.60
C TRP A 81 3.19 11.30 9.35
N GLY A 82 2.54 12.27 8.73
CA GLY A 82 3.12 13.57 8.41
C GLY A 82 3.94 13.55 7.12
N VAL A 83 3.63 12.66 6.16
CA VAL A 83 4.24 12.71 4.84
C VAL A 83 3.74 13.94 4.08
N GLU A 84 4.66 14.83 3.74
CA GLU A 84 4.39 16.05 2.96
C GLU A 84 4.91 15.97 1.52
N SER A 85 5.54 14.85 1.14
CA SER A 85 5.99 14.59 -0.23
C SER A 85 4.82 14.17 -1.12
N GLU A 86 4.51 15.03 -2.10
CA GLU A 86 3.53 14.74 -3.16
C GLU A 86 3.87 13.44 -3.91
N ALA A 87 5.15 13.22 -4.24
CA ALA A 87 5.59 12.05 -5.00
C ALA A 87 5.32 10.74 -4.23
N VAL A 88 5.57 10.73 -2.92
CA VAL A 88 5.26 9.58 -2.05
C VAL A 88 3.76 9.35 -1.97
N LEU A 89 2.97 10.42 -1.77
CA LEU A 89 1.52 10.31 -1.70
C LEU A 89 0.91 9.77 -3.00
N VAL A 90 1.30 10.32 -4.15
CA VAL A 90 0.87 9.83 -5.47
C VAL A 90 1.32 8.38 -5.68
N GLY A 91 2.58 8.07 -5.36
CA GLY A 91 3.11 6.71 -5.46
C GLY A 91 2.31 5.70 -4.64
N VAL A 92 1.86 6.08 -3.44
CA VAL A 92 0.99 5.25 -2.58
C VAL A 92 -0.42 5.10 -3.16
N ILE A 93 -1.00 6.18 -3.70
CA ILE A 93 -2.34 6.13 -4.32
C ILE A 93 -2.34 5.18 -5.53
N LEU A 94 -1.25 5.16 -6.30
CA LEU A 94 -1.14 4.40 -7.55
C LEU A 94 -0.39 3.07 -7.42
N HIS A 95 0.01 2.65 -6.21
CA HIS A 95 0.98 1.57 -6.05
C HIS A 95 0.62 0.23 -6.71
N ASP A 96 -0.68 -0.10 -6.78
CA ASP A 96 -1.17 -1.35 -7.39
C ASP A 96 -1.61 -1.19 -8.85
N THR A 97 -1.72 0.04 -9.37
CA THR A 97 -2.41 0.25 -10.64
C THR A 97 -1.67 -0.35 -11.84
N VAL A 98 -0.34 -0.31 -11.83
CA VAL A 98 0.47 -0.89 -12.93
C VAL A 98 0.47 -2.42 -12.89
N GLU A 99 0.31 -3.02 -11.71
CA GLU A 99 0.23 -4.47 -11.56
C GLU A 99 -1.16 -4.99 -11.96
N ASP A 100 -2.21 -4.37 -11.43
CA ASP A 100 -3.58 -4.90 -11.47
C ASP A 100 -4.45 -4.30 -12.58
N CYS A 101 -4.05 -3.15 -13.13
CA CYS A 101 -4.87 -2.36 -14.04
C CYS A 101 -4.13 -1.92 -15.32
N LEU A 102 -3.03 -2.60 -15.68
CA LEU A 102 -2.19 -2.24 -16.83
C LEU A 102 -3.00 -1.99 -18.11
N ASP A 103 -3.86 -2.93 -18.49
CA ASP A 103 -4.67 -2.83 -19.72
C ASP A 103 -5.57 -1.59 -19.70
N ARG A 104 -6.14 -1.25 -18.53
CA ARG A 104 -7.00 -0.07 -18.36
C ARG A 104 -6.20 1.23 -18.39
N ILE A 105 -4.97 1.24 -17.87
CA ILE A 105 -4.06 2.39 -18.00
C ILE A 105 -3.77 2.64 -19.48
N LEU A 106 -3.37 1.60 -20.22
CA LEU A 106 -3.04 1.75 -21.63
C LEU A 106 -4.24 2.25 -22.43
N ALA A 107 -5.40 1.63 -22.27
CA ALA A 107 -6.61 2.00 -22.98
C ALA A 107 -7.11 3.42 -22.68
N ALA A 108 -6.94 3.91 -21.45
CA ALA A 108 -7.49 5.20 -21.04
C ALA A 108 -6.49 6.37 -21.20
N PHE A 109 -5.20 6.13 -21.02
CA PHE A 109 -4.22 7.20 -20.84
C PHE A 109 -3.01 7.15 -21.78
N VAL A 110 -2.82 6.05 -22.52
CA VAL A 110 -1.70 5.92 -23.45
C VAL A 110 -2.21 5.86 -24.89
N PRO A 111 -2.03 6.90 -25.70
CA PRO A 111 -2.45 6.87 -27.10
C PRO A 111 -1.59 5.91 -27.93
N GLY A 112 -2.22 5.21 -28.88
CA GLY A 112 -1.53 4.36 -29.86
C GLY A 112 -2.11 2.96 -29.98
N ASP A 113 -1.34 2.03 -30.55
CA ASP A 113 -1.59 0.59 -30.50
C ASP A 113 -0.42 -0.08 -29.79
N TRP A 114 -0.73 -0.88 -28.77
CA TRP A 114 0.22 -1.57 -27.89
C TRP A 114 0.06 -3.09 -27.94
N SER A 115 -0.77 -3.62 -28.86
CA SER A 115 -1.07 -5.05 -28.99
C SER A 115 0.16 -5.90 -29.36
N GLY A 116 1.15 -5.31 -30.03
CA GLY A 116 2.41 -5.96 -30.39
C GLY A 116 3.49 -5.95 -29.30
N LEU A 117 3.24 -5.32 -28.14
CA LEU A 117 4.22 -5.18 -27.07
C LEU A 117 4.05 -6.28 -26.01
N ASN A 118 5.16 -6.73 -25.43
CA ASN A 118 5.12 -7.58 -24.24
C ASN A 118 4.78 -6.77 -22.97
N THR A 119 4.39 -7.46 -21.89
CA THR A 119 3.98 -6.83 -20.63
C THR A 119 5.03 -5.89 -20.05
N THR A 120 6.33 -6.20 -20.18
CA THR A 120 7.40 -5.33 -19.71
C THR A 120 7.40 -3.99 -20.45
N ALA A 121 7.38 -4.02 -21.79
CA ALA A 121 7.32 -2.81 -22.61
C ALA A 121 6.02 -2.01 -22.39
N GLN A 122 4.92 -2.69 -22.14
CA GLN A 122 3.63 -2.08 -21.77
C GLN A 122 3.71 -1.37 -20.41
N ARG A 123 4.34 -1.97 -19.39
CA ARG A 123 4.57 -1.31 -18.10
C ARG A 123 5.44 -0.06 -18.24
N GLU A 124 6.44 -0.07 -19.13
CA GLU A 124 7.23 1.12 -19.43
C GLU A 124 6.41 2.27 -20.05
N LEU A 125 5.33 1.99 -20.77
CA LEU A 125 4.38 3.01 -21.21
C LEU A 125 3.58 3.57 -20.04
N ALA A 126 3.08 2.71 -19.15
CA ALA A 126 2.37 3.13 -17.94
C ALA A 126 3.25 4.00 -17.03
N TYR A 127 4.51 3.62 -16.79
CA TYR A 127 5.43 4.43 -16.00
C TYR A 127 5.75 5.79 -16.64
N ARG A 128 5.84 5.84 -17.98
CA ARG A 128 6.00 7.12 -18.70
C ARG A 128 4.79 8.01 -18.53
N TRP A 129 3.57 7.46 -18.58
CA TRP A 129 2.36 8.22 -18.26
C TRP A 129 2.41 8.81 -16.84
N ILE A 130 2.76 8.00 -15.83
CA ILE A 130 2.88 8.49 -14.44
C ILE A 130 3.94 9.60 -14.33
N THR A 131 5.06 9.46 -15.03
CA THR A 131 6.11 10.50 -15.06
C THR A 131 5.60 11.81 -15.64
N THR A 132 4.88 11.74 -16.76
CA THR A 132 4.34 12.92 -17.46
C THR A 132 3.25 13.62 -16.64
N GLU A 133 2.34 12.86 -16.05
CA GLU A 133 1.17 13.41 -15.34
C GLU A 133 1.53 13.92 -13.94
N PHE A 134 2.45 13.24 -13.25
CA PHE A 134 2.72 13.51 -11.83
C PHE A 134 4.17 13.93 -11.59
N SER A 135 5.10 12.99 -11.68
CA SER A 135 6.55 13.21 -11.55
C SER A 135 7.35 11.94 -11.80
N GLN A 136 8.64 12.10 -12.13
CA GLN A 136 9.59 10.99 -12.23
C GLN A 136 9.73 10.23 -10.91
N GLU A 137 9.71 10.93 -9.78
CA GLU A 137 9.85 10.33 -8.44
C GLU A 137 8.64 9.44 -8.10
N ALA A 138 7.41 9.91 -8.34
CA ALA A 138 6.21 9.11 -8.14
C ALA A 138 6.23 7.84 -9.01
N SER A 139 6.62 7.97 -10.28
CA SER A 139 6.79 6.84 -11.19
C SER A 139 7.84 5.84 -10.70
N GLY A 140 8.96 6.34 -10.16
CA GLY A 140 9.99 5.53 -9.52
C GLY A 140 9.48 4.74 -8.32
N ILE A 141 8.64 5.35 -7.47
CA ILE A 141 8.01 4.68 -6.33
C ILE A 141 7.03 3.60 -6.79
N VAL A 142 6.13 3.91 -7.73
CA VAL A 142 5.17 2.91 -8.26
C VAL A 142 5.92 1.73 -8.89
N ARG A 143 6.97 2.01 -9.66
CA ARG A 143 7.83 0.98 -10.26
C ARG A 143 8.50 0.11 -9.19
N ALA A 144 9.01 0.71 -8.12
CA ALA A 144 9.61 -0.03 -7.02
C ALA A 144 8.58 -0.91 -6.28
N LEU A 145 7.33 -0.46 -6.16
CA LEU A 145 6.28 -1.20 -5.44
C LEU A 145 5.64 -2.32 -6.29
N THR A 146 5.66 -2.19 -7.61
CA THR A 146 5.09 -3.16 -8.56
C THR A 146 5.85 -4.49 -8.51
N ASN A 147 5.15 -5.62 -8.42
CA ASN A 147 5.79 -6.93 -8.48
C ASN A 147 6.34 -7.23 -9.88
N PRO A 148 7.45 -7.97 -10.01
CA PRO A 148 7.96 -8.41 -11.31
C PRO A 148 6.91 -9.23 -12.06
N VAL A 149 6.99 -9.24 -13.39
CA VAL A 149 6.14 -10.12 -14.22
C VAL A 149 6.41 -11.57 -13.81
N ALA A 150 5.34 -12.34 -13.59
CA ALA A 150 5.46 -13.70 -13.09
C ALA A 150 6.32 -14.57 -14.02
N SER A 151 7.33 -15.24 -13.47
CA SER A 151 8.24 -16.12 -14.23
C SER A 151 7.59 -17.44 -14.66
N GLY A 152 6.38 -17.75 -14.18
CA GLY A 152 5.70 -19.03 -14.40
C GLY A 152 6.26 -20.18 -13.55
N GLU A 153 7.24 -19.92 -12.69
CA GLU A 153 7.90 -20.93 -11.86
C GLU A 153 6.97 -21.52 -10.79
N LYS A 154 7.00 -22.85 -10.64
CA LYS A 154 6.23 -23.57 -9.62
C LYS A 154 7.03 -23.71 -8.34
N LEU A 155 6.87 -22.74 -7.46
CA LEU A 155 7.47 -22.74 -6.12
C LEU A 155 6.58 -23.44 -5.08
N SER A 156 7.20 -24.14 -4.14
CA SER A 156 6.56 -24.64 -2.92
C SER A 156 6.06 -23.49 -2.04
N LYS A 157 5.26 -23.80 -1.01
CA LYS A 157 4.77 -22.78 -0.07
C LYS A 157 5.89 -22.08 0.70
N ALA A 158 6.97 -22.80 1.04
CA ALA A 158 8.11 -22.24 1.77
C ALA A 158 8.90 -21.28 0.87
N GLU A 159 9.23 -21.72 -0.34
CA GLU A 159 9.94 -20.90 -1.34
C GLU A 159 9.14 -19.65 -1.72
N LYS A 160 7.81 -19.73 -1.82
CA LYS A 160 6.96 -18.54 -2.04
C LYS A 160 7.07 -17.50 -0.92
N ARG A 161 7.22 -17.94 0.33
CA ARG A 161 7.36 -17.04 1.49
C ARG A 161 8.73 -16.40 1.52
N GLU A 162 9.77 -17.19 1.28
CA GLU A 162 11.15 -16.69 1.19
C GLU A 162 11.29 -15.71 0.03
N LYS A 163 10.76 -16.04 -1.16
CA LYS A 163 10.72 -15.14 -2.29
C LYS A 163 9.96 -13.85 -1.96
N TYR A 164 8.81 -13.94 -1.30
CA TYR A 164 8.06 -12.75 -0.90
C TYR A 164 8.88 -11.85 0.05
N ALA A 165 9.56 -12.43 1.04
CA ALA A 165 10.41 -11.68 1.96
C ALA A 165 11.59 -11.01 1.24
N SER A 166 12.29 -11.77 0.38
CA SER A 166 13.39 -11.27 -0.46
C SER A 166 12.93 -10.16 -1.41
N ASP A 167 11.78 -10.34 -2.07
CA ASP A 167 11.19 -9.34 -2.94
C ASP A 167 10.86 -8.05 -2.15
N VAL A 168 10.33 -8.16 -0.92
CA VAL A 168 10.09 -6.96 -0.09
C VAL A 168 11.40 -6.26 0.26
N ALA A 169 12.43 -7.01 0.67
CA ALA A 169 13.75 -6.44 0.97
C ALA A 169 14.32 -5.67 -0.23
N GLY A 170 14.29 -6.28 -1.42
CA GLY A 170 14.78 -5.65 -2.65
C GLY A 170 14.00 -4.39 -3.05
N LYS A 171 12.70 -4.33 -2.78
CA LYS A 171 11.86 -3.16 -3.09
C LYS A 171 12.17 -1.94 -2.21
N ILE A 172 12.50 -2.16 -0.94
CA ILE A 172 12.65 -1.06 0.03
C ILE A 172 14.11 -0.61 0.22
N LEU A 173 15.08 -1.45 -0.17
CA LEU A 173 16.50 -1.23 0.09
C LEU A 173 16.98 0.15 -0.40
N GLY A 174 17.38 1.00 0.54
CA GLY A 174 17.91 2.34 0.26
C GLY A 174 16.88 3.32 -0.33
N ASN A 175 15.59 2.95 -0.37
CA ASN A 175 14.54 3.76 -1.00
C ASN A 175 13.45 4.11 0.02
N ALA A 176 13.58 5.31 0.61
CA ALA A 176 12.67 5.76 1.66
C ALA A 176 11.20 5.91 1.20
N GLY A 177 10.96 6.35 -0.05
CA GLY A 177 9.61 6.45 -0.60
C GLY A 177 8.96 5.08 -0.81
N ALA A 178 9.72 4.10 -1.32
CA ALA A 178 9.27 2.73 -1.45
C ALA A 178 9.11 2.04 -0.08
N PHE A 179 9.96 2.35 0.91
CA PHE A 179 9.79 1.90 2.29
C PHE A 179 8.43 2.36 2.84
N ILE A 180 8.13 3.66 2.79
CA ILE A 180 6.86 4.21 3.30
C ILE A 180 5.67 3.56 2.59
N GLY A 181 5.73 3.48 1.25
CA GLY A 181 4.66 2.87 0.46
C GLY A 181 4.45 1.39 0.75
N LYS A 182 5.53 0.61 0.86
CA LYS A 182 5.42 -0.81 1.15
C LYS A 182 5.04 -1.09 2.59
N PHE A 183 5.48 -0.25 3.53
CA PHE A 183 5.12 -0.38 4.93
C PHE A 183 3.64 -0.06 5.17
N THR A 184 3.07 0.98 4.54
CA THR A 184 1.63 1.26 4.67
C THR A 184 0.76 0.15 4.07
N ASP A 185 1.14 -0.41 2.91
CA ASP A 185 0.49 -1.59 2.31
C ASP A 185 0.57 -2.81 3.25
N PHE A 186 1.77 -3.08 3.78
CA PHE A 186 1.99 -4.14 4.76
C PHE A 186 1.13 -3.95 6.02
N MET A 187 0.95 -2.73 6.51
CA MET A 187 0.09 -2.45 7.66
C MET A 187 -1.39 -2.71 7.37
N ASP A 188 -1.90 -2.36 6.18
CA ASP A 188 -3.29 -2.65 5.81
C ASP A 188 -3.56 -4.16 5.71
N ASN A 189 -2.56 -4.90 5.22
CA ASN A 189 -2.64 -6.35 5.01
C ASN A 189 -2.31 -7.16 6.27
N ALA A 190 -1.07 -7.09 6.75
CA ALA A 190 -0.58 -7.86 7.90
C ALA A 190 -1.05 -7.28 9.23
N GLY A 191 -0.94 -5.96 9.42
CA GLY A 191 -1.43 -5.30 10.63
C GLY A 191 -2.94 -5.47 10.80
N GLY A 192 -3.67 -5.54 9.68
CA GLY A 192 -5.09 -5.82 9.62
C GLY A 192 -5.51 -7.28 9.78
N LEU A 193 -4.58 -8.24 9.86
CA LEU A 193 -4.87 -9.67 9.78
C LEU A 193 -5.75 -10.17 10.92
N HIS A 194 -5.57 -9.64 12.13
CA HIS A 194 -6.32 -10.00 13.33
C HIS A 194 -7.84 -9.85 13.19
N HIS A 195 -8.34 -8.96 12.34
CA HIS A 195 -9.79 -8.84 12.10
C HIS A 195 -10.36 -10.04 11.33
N ASN A 196 -9.50 -10.89 10.77
CA ASN A 196 -9.88 -12.14 10.13
C ASN A 196 -9.75 -13.35 11.08
N ALA A 197 -9.31 -13.14 12.32
CA ALA A 197 -9.23 -14.18 13.35
C ALA A 197 -10.63 -14.46 13.94
N VAL A 198 -11.52 -14.96 13.09
CA VAL A 198 -12.88 -15.36 13.41
C VAL A 198 -13.05 -16.87 13.18
N PRO A 199 -14.06 -17.53 13.80
CA PRO A 199 -14.25 -18.97 13.65
C PRO A 199 -14.31 -19.46 12.19
N GLY A 200 -13.46 -20.45 11.88
CA GLY A 200 -13.32 -21.07 10.57
C GLY A 200 -12.30 -20.43 9.62
N HIS A 201 -11.54 -19.43 10.09
CA HIS A 201 -10.49 -18.74 9.33
C HIS A 201 -9.08 -18.98 9.88
N GLU A 202 -8.93 -19.84 10.89
CA GLU A 202 -7.69 -20.06 11.65
C GLU A 202 -6.55 -20.51 10.73
N GLY A 203 -6.83 -21.45 9.82
CA GLY A 203 -5.83 -21.92 8.85
C GLY A 203 -5.37 -20.82 7.88
N MET A 204 -6.28 -19.96 7.43
CA MET A 204 -5.95 -18.82 6.55
C MET A 204 -5.15 -17.75 7.31
N VAL A 205 -5.56 -17.42 8.53
CA VAL A 205 -4.88 -16.46 9.40
C VAL A 205 -3.48 -16.96 9.76
N SER A 206 -3.34 -18.20 10.18
CA SER A 206 -2.02 -18.80 10.48
C SER A 206 -1.13 -18.85 9.24
N HIS A 207 -1.70 -19.19 8.07
CA HIS A 207 -0.96 -19.20 6.81
C HIS A 207 -0.42 -17.80 6.43
N LEU A 208 -1.25 -16.76 6.55
CA LEU A 208 -0.88 -15.37 6.26
C LEU A 208 0.08 -14.82 7.31
N ALA A 209 -0.11 -15.14 8.59
CA ALA A 209 0.81 -14.75 9.65
C ALA A 209 2.22 -15.31 9.38
N ALA A 210 2.32 -16.57 8.99
CA ALA A 210 3.59 -17.19 8.59
C ALA A 210 4.17 -16.64 7.26
N LYS A 211 3.35 -15.99 6.42
CA LYS A 211 3.82 -15.25 5.23
C LYS A 211 4.39 -13.89 5.61
N TYR A 212 3.74 -13.17 6.52
CA TYR A 212 4.08 -11.79 6.87
C TYR A 212 5.14 -11.67 7.99
N GLY A 213 5.20 -12.62 8.92
CA GLY A 213 6.12 -12.61 10.05
C GLY A 213 7.59 -12.35 9.65
N PRO A 214 8.14 -13.09 8.66
CA PRO A 214 9.52 -12.88 8.20
C PRO A 214 9.83 -11.49 7.63
N VAL A 215 8.81 -10.70 7.30
CA VAL A 215 8.97 -9.36 6.71
C VAL A 215 9.16 -8.28 7.77
N VAL A 216 8.72 -8.51 9.01
CA VAL A 216 8.91 -7.56 10.12
C VAL A 216 10.40 -7.22 10.35
N PRO A 217 11.32 -8.19 10.51
CA PRO A 217 12.74 -7.87 10.70
C PRO A 217 13.37 -7.18 9.47
N ILE A 218 12.82 -7.36 8.27
CA ILE A 218 13.29 -6.67 7.05
C ILE A 218 12.98 -5.17 7.13
N PHE A 219 11.76 -4.80 7.51
CA PHE A 219 11.42 -3.40 7.74
C PHE A 219 12.22 -2.80 8.90
N GLN A 220 12.43 -3.54 9.99
CA GLN A 220 13.26 -3.06 11.11
C GLN A 220 14.71 -2.79 10.66
N ALA A 221 15.31 -3.70 9.90
CA ALA A 221 16.67 -3.53 9.39
C ALA A 221 16.78 -2.32 8.45
N GLU A 222 15.85 -2.15 7.52
CA GLU A 222 15.85 -1.00 6.60
C GLU A 222 15.59 0.32 7.35
N LEU A 223 14.70 0.34 8.35
CA LEU A 223 14.44 1.53 9.16
C LEU A 223 15.69 2.01 9.90
N ILE A 224 16.53 1.07 10.38
CA ILE A 224 17.81 1.37 11.03
C ILE A 224 18.85 1.83 10.00
N ALA A 225 19.03 1.06 8.92
CA ALA A 225 20.07 1.33 7.92
C ALA A 225 19.83 2.61 7.12
N ASN A 226 18.56 2.95 6.89
CA ASN A 226 18.13 4.09 6.07
C ASN A 226 17.36 5.13 6.90
N ASN A 227 17.72 5.26 8.18
CA ASN A 227 17.01 6.08 9.16
C ASN A 227 16.85 7.55 8.71
N GLY A 228 17.93 8.19 8.26
CA GLY A 228 17.93 9.61 7.90
C GLY A 228 16.93 9.94 6.78
N PRO A 229 17.01 9.28 5.61
CA PRO A 229 16.06 9.48 4.52
C PRO A 229 14.61 9.14 4.89
N ILE A 230 14.36 8.06 5.66
CA ILE A 230 13.00 7.72 6.11
C ILE A 230 12.46 8.79 7.06
N ARG A 231 13.26 9.21 8.05
CA ARG A 231 12.86 10.24 9.01
C ARG A 231 12.61 11.59 8.35
N ALA A 232 13.29 11.90 7.26
CA ALA A 232 13.04 13.13 6.48
C ALA A 232 11.68 13.13 5.76
N LEU A 233 11.04 11.96 5.57
CA LEU A 233 9.75 11.86 4.89
C LEU A 233 8.54 11.90 5.82
N VAL A 234 8.73 11.76 7.13
CA VAL A 234 7.63 11.68 8.11
C VAL A 234 7.85 12.66 9.26
N SER A 235 6.78 12.98 9.98
CA SER A 235 6.90 13.69 11.26
C SER A 235 7.56 12.82 12.33
N ASP A 236 8.10 13.42 13.40
CA ASP A 236 8.61 12.67 14.55
C ASP A 236 7.56 11.73 15.17
N ALA A 237 6.28 12.19 15.23
CA ALA A 237 5.18 11.38 15.72
C ALA A 237 4.88 10.18 14.79
N GLY A 238 4.90 10.41 13.47
CA GLY A 238 4.73 9.34 12.48
C GLY A 238 5.87 8.34 12.50
N TYR A 239 7.10 8.81 12.66
CA TYR A 239 8.28 7.96 12.82
C TYR A 239 8.16 7.08 14.07
N ALA A 240 7.80 7.68 15.22
CA ALA A 240 7.56 6.93 16.46
C ALA A 240 6.42 5.92 16.33
N GLU A 241 5.35 6.24 15.57
CA GLU A 241 4.30 5.27 15.28
C GLU A 241 4.84 4.10 14.45
N ILE A 242 5.62 4.35 13.40
CA ILE A 242 6.22 3.29 12.57
C ILE A 242 7.06 2.34 13.44
N GLU A 243 7.94 2.88 14.29
CA GLU A 243 8.76 2.10 15.22
C GLU A 243 7.90 1.26 16.17
N TYR A 244 6.90 1.89 16.79
CA TYR A 244 5.98 1.21 17.69
C TYR A 244 5.24 0.07 16.97
N LYS A 245 4.68 0.31 15.78
CA LYS A 245 3.98 -0.72 15.01
C LYS A 245 4.89 -1.89 14.68
N LEU A 246 6.13 -1.64 14.27
CA LEU A 246 7.10 -2.71 13.99
C LEU A 246 7.44 -3.51 15.26
N SER A 247 7.57 -2.85 16.42
CA SER A 247 7.88 -3.52 17.68
C SER A 247 6.80 -4.50 18.13
N VAL A 248 5.52 -4.18 17.90
CA VAL A 248 4.39 -5.03 18.36
C VAL A 248 3.89 -6.01 17.30
N LEU A 249 4.14 -5.74 16.02
CA LEU A 249 3.56 -6.54 14.94
C LEU A 249 4.17 -7.94 14.84
N GLY A 250 5.47 -8.09 15.14
CA GLY A 250 6.12 -9.40 15.18
C GLY A 250 5.44 -10.36 16.14
N ASP A 251 5.28 -9.94 17.40
CA ASP A 251 4.62 -10.71 18.45
C ASP A 251 3.15 -11.02 18.10
N ARG A 252 2.45 -10.04 17.52
CA ARG A 252 1.06 -10.23 17.09
C ARG A 252 0.93 -11.29 15.99
N LEU A 253 1.81 -11.25 14.99
CA LEU A 253 1.82 -12.24 13.91
C LEU A 253 2.21 -13.63 14.45
N ALA A 254 3.18 -13.71 15.37
CA ALA A 254 3.55 -14.96 16.02
C ALA A 254 2.37 -15.57 16.80
N ALA A 255 1.62 -14.76 17.55
CA ALA A 255 0.42 -15.20 18.27
C ALA A 255 -0.68 -15.70 17.31
N LEU A 256 -0.92 -15.00 16.20
CA LEU A 256 -1.88 -15.41 15.16
C LEU A 256 -1.46 -16.70 14.45
N GLN A 257 -0.15 -16.91 14.28
CA GLN A 257 0.37 -18.13 13.69
C GLN A 257 0.22 -19.33 14.63
N ALA A 258 0.47 -19.13 15.93
CA ALA A 258 0.41 -20.17 16.96
C ALA A 258 -1.01 -20.51 17.42
N SER A 259 -2.00 -19.66 17.11
CA SER A 259 -3.41 -19.91 17.42
C SER A 259 -3.89 -21.19 16.73
N PRO A 260 -4.19 -22.27 17.46
CA PRO A 260 -4.58 -23.54 16.88
C PRO A 260 -5.96 -23.39 16.21
N GLY A 261 -6.06 -23.75 14.94
CA GLY A 261 -7.36 -24.13 14.38
C GLY A 261 -7.78 -25.47 14.98
N GLY A 262 -8.83 -25.49 15.80
CA GLY A 262 -9.50 -26.74 16.17
C GLY A 262 -10.64 -27.07 15.20
N PRO A 263 -11.16 -28.32 15.21
CA PRO A 263 -10.48 -29.60 15.36
C PRO A 263 -10.07 -30.18 13.99
N ALA A 264 -9.29 -31.27 14.05
CA ALA A 264 -8.96 -32.15 12.93
C ALA A 264 -10.20 -32.80 12.29
#